data_AF-A0A1W2DDR6-F1
#
_entry.id   AF-A0A1W2DDR6-F1
#
_cell.length_a   1.000
_cell.length_b   1.000
_cell.length_c   1.000
_cell.angle_alpha   90.00
_cell.angle_beta   90.00
_cell.angle_gamma   90.00
#
_symmetry.space_group_name_H-M   'P 1'
#
loop_
_entity.id
_entity.type
_entity.pdbx_description
1 polymer ?
#
loop_
_entity_poly.entity_id
_entity_poly.type
_entity_poly.pdbx_seq_one_letter_code
_entity_poly.pdbx_strand_id
1 'polypeptide(L)'
;MNDIVCMSCHNCLPANLSSCPGCGSEIFLDGDNKNVIDRLQPNCLIHRYEGSDLLEPAVILKETKTNCKVATKLKDYSKPLTVPKVKVYTFDPKILGAIQALRNERTATMYRYDQLIQAHWQNLKPHEH
;
A
#
# COMPACT_ATOMS: atom_id res chain seq x y z
N MET A 1 0.79 -8.28 -16.79
CA MET A 1 1.72 -7.29 -17.37
C MET A 1 2.54 -6.72 -16.22
N ASN A 2 3.86 -6.72 -16.34
CA ASN A 2 4.72 -6.07 -15.35
C ASN A 2 4.77 -4.59 -15.72
N ASP A 3 4.28 -3.74 -14.83
CA ASP A 3 4.39 -2.30 -14.97
C ASP A 3 5.76 -1.86 -14.43
N ILE A 4 6.40 -0.92 -15.10
CA ILE A 4 7.66 -0.28 -14.71
C ILE A 4 7.46 1.23 -14.65
N VAL A 5 8.31 1.92 -13.89
CA VAL A 5 8.30 3.38 -13.84
C VAL A 5 9.62 3.89 -14.42
N CYS A 6 9.56 4.79 -15.39
CA CYS A 6 10.75 5.47 -15.90
C CYS A 6 11.37 6.35 -14.81
N MET A 7 12.66 6.18 -14.50
CA MET A 7 13.32 7.00 -13.47
C MET A 7 13.45 8.48 -13.87
N SER A 8 13.47 8.78 -15.17
CA SER A 8 13.63 10.15 -15.66
C SER A 8 12.36 11.00 -15.49
N CYS A 9 11.17 10.43 -15.76
CA CYS A 9 9.91 11.19 -15.77
C CYS A 9 8.81 10.63 -14.86
N HIS A 10 9.07 9.52 -14.16
CA HIS A 10 8.13 8.86 -13.25
C HIS A 10 6.80 8.40 -13.89
N ASN A 11 6.75 8.29 -15.22
CA ASN A 11 5.61 7.67 -15.89
C ASN A 11 5.62 6.16 -15.68
N CYS A 12 4.44 5.61 -15.38
CA CYS A 12 4.20 4.18 -15.31
C CYS A 12 3.92 3.66 -16.71
N LEU A 13 4.65 2.62 -17.11
CA LEU A 13 4.71 2.09 -18.47
C LEU A 13 4.62 0.56 -18.42
N PRO A 14 4.16 -0.10 -19.50
CA PRO A 14 4.32 -1.53 -19.63
C PRO A 14 5.81 -1.88 -19.89
N ALA A 15 6.27 -3.01 -19.34
CA ALA A 15 7.69 -3.44 -19.41
C ALA A 15 8.21 -3.85 -20.80
N ASN A 16 7.42 -3.72 -21.87
CA ASN A 16 7.79 -4.15 -23.22
C ASN A 16 8.22 -2.99 -24.15
N LEU A 17 8.45 -1.80 -23.60
CA LEU A 17 8.88 -0.64 -24.37
C LEU A 17 10.40 -0.49 -24.35
N SER A 18 10.99 -0.16 -25.51
CA SER A 18 12.42 0.16 -25.64
C SER A 18 12.75 1.61 -25.29
N SER A 19 11.75 2.50 -25.28
CA SER A 19 11.90 3.90 -24.91
C SER A 19 10.66 4.42 -24.18
N CYS A 20 10.87 5.42 -23.32
CA CYS A 20 9.78 6.06 -22.59
C CYS A 20 9.01 7.01 -23.53
N PRO A 21 7.69 6.82 -23.73
CA PRO A 21 6.89 7.69 -24.58
C PRO A 21 6.71 9.10 -23.99
N GLY A 22 7.01 9.31 -22.70
CA GLY A 22 6.90 10.60 -22.04
C GLY A 22 8.12 11.50 -22.22
N CYS A 23 9.34 10.95 -22.07
CA CYS A 23 10.58 11.73 -22.10
C CYS A 23 11.56 11.30 -23.19
N GLY A 24 11.24 10.28 -23.98
CA GLY A 24 12.08 9.77 -25.07
C GLY A 24 13.31 8.97 -24.62
N SER A 25 13.57 8.83 -23.32
CA SER A 25 14.72 8.08 -22.81
C SER A 25 14.62 6.60 -23.17
N GLU A 26 15.73 6.00 -23.61
CA GLU A 26 15.83 4.54 -23.75
C GLU A 26 15.58 3.85 -22.41
N ILE A 27 15.00 2.65 -22.46
CA ILE A 27 14.65 1.85 -21.28
C ILE A 27 15.63 0.70 -21.14
N PHE A 28 16.34 0.67 -20.02
CA PHE A 28 17.20 -0.43 -19.61
C PHE A 28 16.56 -1.12 -18.41
N LEU A 29 16.10 -2.36 -18.61
CA LEU A 29 15.39 -3.13 -17.57
C LEU A 29 16.34 -3.77 -16.56
N ASP A 30 17.56 -4.09 -16.99
CA ASP A 30 18.57 -4.84 -16.24
C ASP A 30 19.99 -4.29 -16.49
N GLY A 31 20.94 -4.74 -15.67
CA GLY A 31 22.34 -4.32 -15.71
C GLY A 31 22.62 -3.03 -14.91
N ASP A 32 23.87 -2.61 -14.90
CA ASP A 32 24.33 -1.46 -14.12
C ASP A 32 23.67 -0.13 -14.56
N ASN A 33 23.21 -0.08 -15.81
CA ASN A 33 22.54 1.08 -16.39
C ASN A 33 21.01 1.01 -16.27
N LYS A 34 20.47 0.09 -15.46
CA LYS A 34 19.02 0.00 -15.22
C LYS A 34 18.46 1.35 -14.82
N ASN A 35 17.46 1.82 -15.56
CA ASN A 35 16.87 3.15 -15.39
C ASN A 35 15.35 3.12 -15.17
N VAL A 36 14.87 2.01 -14.61
CA VAL A 36 13.46 1.79 -14.30
C VAL A 36 13.27 1.35 -12.85
N ILE A 37 12.12 1.74 -12.29
CA ILE A 37 11.62 1.22 -11.02
C ILE A 37 10.59 0.15 -11.33
N ASP A 38 10.95 -1.11 -11.14
CA ASP A 38 10.12 -2.29 -11.35
C ASP A 38 9.58 -2.88 -10.04
N ARG A 39 10.04 -2.36 -8.89
CA ARG A 39 9.61 -2.76 -7.56
C ARG A 39 9.45 -1.54 -6.68
N LEU A 40 8.40 -1.55 -5.86
CA LEU A 40 8.24 -0.55 -4.82
C LEU A 40 9.26 -0.83 -3.71
N GLN A 41 10.02 0.19 -3.31
CA GLN A 41 10.95 0.12 -2.18
C GLN A 41 10.50 1.10 -1.09
N PRO A 42 9.60 0.68 -0.19
CA PRO A 42 9.02 1.57 0.81
C PRO A 42 10.07 2.22 1.69
N ASN A 43 9.92 3.53 1.90
CA ASN A 43 10.74 4.32 2.82
C ASN A 43 9.90 5.03 3.90
N CYS A 44 8.57 4.95 3.81
CA CYS A 44 7.66 5.44 4.83
C CYS A 44 6.46 4.49 5.04
N LEU A 45 5.76 4.70 6.14
CA LEU A 45 4.43 4.18 6.42
C LEU A 45 3.44 5.33 6.39
N ILE A 46 2.25 5.11 5.84
CA ILE A 46 1.17 6.10 5.83
C ILE A 46 -0.07 5.60 6.55
N HIS A 47 -0.72 6.50 7.28
CA HIS A 47 -2.02 6.27 7.91
C HIS A 47 -3.07 7.16 7.24
N ARG A 48 -3.73 6.67 6.18
CA ARG A 48 -4.63 7.54 5.38
C ARG A 48 -6.11 7.43 5.72
N TYR A 49 -6.53 6.34 6.34
CA TYR A 49 -7.95 6.06 6.60
C TYR A 49 -8.29 6.38 8.05
N GLU A 50 -9.12 7.41 8.24
CA GLU A 50 -9.65 7.77 9.55
C GLU A 50 -10.45 6.61 10.14
N GLY A 51 -10.27 6.35 11.44
CA GLY A 51 -10.92 5.23 12.13
C GLY A 51 -10.41 3.84 11.76
N SER A 52 -9.40 3.73 10.90
CA SER A 52 -8.72 2.47 10.59
C SER A 52 -7.39 2.38 11.31
N ASP A 53 -6.95 1.17 11.65
CA ASP A 53 -5.60 0.85 12.12
C ASP A 53 -4.66 0.42 10.97
N LEU A 54 -5.07 0.65 9.72
CA LEU A 54 -4.28 0.29 8.55
C LEU A 54 -3.11 1.26 8.35
N LEU A 55 -1.90 0.73 8.52
CA LEU A 55 -0.67 1.33 8.01
C LEU A 55 -0.29 0.72 6.67
N GLU A 56 0.05 1.57 5.71
CA GLU A 56 0.45 1.16 4.37
C GLU A 56 1.90 1.55 4.10
N PRO A 57 2.73 0.63 3.57
CA PRO A 57 4.06 0.96 3.08
C PRO A 57 3.97 1.85 1.84
N ALA A 58 4.79 2.90 1.78
CA ALA A 58 4.82 3.83 0.67
C ALA A 58 6.23 4.39 0.42
N VAL A 59 6.40 5.03 -0.74
CA VAL A 59 7.58 5.78 -1.14
C VAL A 59 7.27 7.26 -1.15
N ILE A 60 8.03 8.08 -0.42
CA ILE A 60 7.97 9.53 -0.53
C ILE A 60 8.59 9.95 -1.86
N LEU A 61 7.81 10.62 -2.71
CA LEU A 61 8.26 11.17 -3.99
C LEU A 61 8.59 12.66 -3.89
N LYS A 62 7.81 13.40 -3.09
CA LYS A 62 8.02 14.83 -2.86
C LYS A 62 7.45 15.26 -1.52
N GLU A 63 8.19 16.10 -0.81
CA GLU A 63 7.71 16.74 0.39
C GLU A 63 7.34 18.20 0.16
N THR A 64 6.27 18.65 0.81
CA THR A 64 5.87 20.06 0.87
C THR A 64 5.85 20.53 2.33
N LYS A 65 5.42 21.77 2.59
CA LYS A 65 5.36 22.31 3.95
C LYS A 65 4.43 21.50 4.87
N THR A 66 3.28 21.05 4.36
CA THR A 66 2.23 20.41 5.17
C THR A 66 1.89 18.98 4.74
N ASN A 67 2.23 18.60 3.50
CA ASN A 67 1.87 17.32 2.90
C ASN A 67 3.08 16.61 2.28
N CYS A 68 2.96 15.30 2.09
CA CYS A 68 3.83 14.50 1.25
C CYS A 68 3.06 13.99 0.03
N LYS A 69 3.75 13.90 -1.10
CA LYS A 69 3.33 13.15 -2.29
C LYS A 69 3.99 11.78 -2.21
N VAL A 70 3.18 10.73 -2.16
CA VAL A 70 3.65 9.36 -1.93
C VAL A 70 3.09 8.40 -2.97
N ALA A 71 3.80 7.30 -3.21
CA ALA A 71 3.34 6.17 -4.01
C ALA A 71 3.21 4.91 -3.16
N THR A 72 2.05 4.25 -3.21
CA THR A 72 1.81 2.94 -2.58
C THR A 72 1.95 1.79 -3.58
N LYS A 73 1.99 2.11 -4.88
CA LYS A 73 2.10 1.20 -6.02
C LYS A 73 2.89 1.89 -7.13
N LEU A 74 3.46 1.14 -8.06
CA LEU A 74 4.20 1.70 -9.22
C LEU A 74 3.36 2.69 -10.02
N LYS A 75 2.08 2.38 -10.27
CA LYS A 75 1.14 3.27 -10.95
C LYS A 75 0.90 4.61 -10.26
N ASP A 76 1.15 4.71 -8.95
CA ASP A 76 0.95 5.95 -8.21
C ASP A 76 2.09 6.96 -8.47
N TYR A 77 3.20 6.55 -9.11
CA TYR A 77 4.27 7.49 -9.47
C TYR A 77 3.81 8.57 -10.46
N SER A 78 2.93 8.23 -11.40
CA SER A 78 2.36 9.19 -12.35
C SER A 78 1.27 10.07 -11.72
N LYS A 79 0.55 9.54 -10.71
CA LYS A 79 -0.47 10.27 -9.95
C LYS A 79 -0.32 10.03 -8.44
N PRO A 80 0.62 10.73 -7.79
CA PRO A 80 0.94 10.49 -6.38
C PRO A 80 -0.21 10.82 -5.44
N LEU A 81 -0.35 10.00 -4.39
CA LEU A 81 -1.27 10.27 -3.29
C LEU A 81 -0.75 11.45 -2.48
N THR A 82 -1.68 12.29 -2.00
CA THR A 82 -1.34 13.42 -1.12
C THR A 82 -1.75 13.08 0.29
N VAL A 83 -0.78 13.05 1.20
CA VAL A 83 -0.98 12.66 2.60
C VAL A 83 -0.44 13.76 3.51
N PRO A 84 -1.18 14.20 4.55
CA PRO A 84 -0.66 15.12 5.56
C PRO A 84 0.62 14.58 6.20
N LYS A 85 1.62 15.44 6.42
CA LYS A 85 2.92 15.03 7.01
C LYS A 85 2.77 14.34 8.35
N VAL A 86 1.81 14.79 9.16
CA VAL A 86 1.50 14.20 10.48
C VAL A 86 0.98 12.76 10.41
N LYS A 87 0.65 12.27 9.22
CA LYS A 87 0.19 10.90 8.94
C LYS A 87 1.21 10.06 8.18
N VAL A 88 2.43 10.56 8.05
CA VAL A 88 3.56 9.89 7.40
C VAL A 88 4.59 9.57 8.47
N TYR A 89 4.96 8.31 8.58
CA TYR A 89 5.87 7.79 9.58
C TYR A 89 7.08 7.14 8.90
N THR A 90 8.21 7.08 9.61
CA THR A 90 9.39 6.34 9.14
C THR A 90 9.03 4.87 8.89
N PHE A 91 9.58 4.29 7.82
CA PHE A 91 9.36 2.88 7.56
C PHE A 91 10.06 2.01 8.60
N ASP A 92 9.27 1.23 9.34
CA ASP A 92 9.74 0.18 10.24
C ASP A 92 9.01 -1.13 9.92
N PRO A 93 9.70 -2.13 9.33
CA PRO A 93 9.09 -3.40 8.97
C PRO A 93 8.65 -4.22 10.19
N LYS A 94 9.29 -4.05 11.36
CA LYS A 94 8.93 -4.77 12.58
C LYS A 94 7.61 -4.25 13.12
N ILE A 95 7.46 -2.92 13.20
CA ILE A 95 6.22 -2.30 13.65
C ILE A 95 5.07 -2.63 12.69
N LEU A 96 5.31 -2.54 11.37
CA LEU A 96 4.31 -2.91 10.37
C LEU A 96 3.85 -4.37 10.55
N GLY A 97 4.80 -5.30 10.71
CA GLY A 97 4.50 -6.72 10.91
C GLY A 97 3.72 -6.98 12.21
N ALA A 98 4.10 -6.33 13.31
CA ALA A 98 3.40 -6.45 14.59
C ALA A 98 1.94 -5.96 14.49
N ILE A 99 1.70 -4.82 13.87
CA ILE A 99 0.34 -4.29 13.65
C ILE A 99 -0.47 -5.22 12.76
N GLN A 100 0.12 -5.78 11.71
CA GLN A 100 -0.57 -6.75 10.85
C GLN A 100 -0.93 -8.04 11.60
N ALA A 101 -0.05 -8.55 12.47
CA ALA A 101 -0.32 -9.71 13.29
C ALA A 101 -1.51 -9.48 14.23
N LEU A 102 -1.52 -8.36 14.97
CA LEU A 102 -2.63 -7.99 15.85
C LEU A 102 -3.97 -7.85 15.11
N ARG A 103 -3.94 -7.33 13.88
CA ARG A 103 -5.16 -7.22 13.05
C ARG A 103 -5.68 -8.58 12.62
N ASN A 104 -4.80 -9.50 12.26
CA ASN A 104 -5.16 -10.87 11.93
C ASN A 104 -5.75 -11.59 13.15
N GLU A 105 -5.11 -11.45 14.32
CA GLU A 105 -5.60 -12.01 15.59
C GLU A 105 -6.99 -11.46 15.96
N ARG A 106 -7.19 -10.14 15.87
CA ARG A 106 -8.50 -9.51 16.10
C ARG A 106 -9.55 -10.08 15.15
N THR A 107 -9.22 -10.21 13.86
CA THR A 107 -10.16 -10.71 12.84
C THR A 107 -10.54 -12.16 13.11
N ALA A 108 -9.57 -13.02 13.41
CA ALA A 108 -9.81 -14.41 13.76
C ALA A 108 -10.64 -14.56 15.04
N THR A 109 -10.38 -13.71 16.03
CA THR A 109 -11.12 -13.70 17.30
C THR A 109 -12.56 -13.26 17.11
N MET A 110 -12.80 -12.17 16.37
CA MET A 110 -14.15 -11.71 16.05
C MET A 110 -14.93 -12.78 15.28
N TYR A 111 -14.32 -13.37 14.26
CA TYR A 111 -14.94 -14.46 13.49
C TYR A 111 -15.33 -15.65 14.38
N ARG A 112 -14.46 -16.03 15.32
CA ARG A 112 -14.77 -17.09 16.29
C ARG A 112 -15.96 -16.72 17.17
N TYR A 113 -16.04 -15.48 17.65
CA TYR A 113 -17.19 -15.04 18.45
C TYR A 113 -18.48 -15.03 17.62
N ASP A 114 -18.43 -14.57 16.37
CA ASP A 114 -19.60 -14.58 15.48
C ASP A 114 -20.14 -16.00 15.29
N GLN A 115 -19.25 -16.99 15.08
CA GLN A 115 -19.64 -18.40 14.98
C GLN A 115 -20.29 -18.93 16.27
N LEU A 116 -19.73 -18.61 17.44
CA LEU A 116 -20.30 -19.04 18.72
C LEU A 116 -21.67 -18.42 18.97
N ILE A 117 -21.81 -17.12 18.69
CA ILE A 117 -23.09 -16.41 18.79
C ILE A 117 -24.12 -17.06 17.87
N GLN A 118 -23.76 -17.32 16.61
CA GLN A 118 -24.64 -17.97 15.65
C GLN A 118 -25.09 -19.37 16.12
N ALA A 119 -24.17 -20.17 16.67
CA ALA A 119 -24.50 -21.48 17.22
C ALA A 119 -25.48 -21.37 18.40
N HIS A 120 -25.34 -20.36 19.26
CA HIS A 120 -26.30 -20.12 20.35
C HIS A 120 -27.67 -19.69 19.84
N TRP A 121 -27.73 -18.80 18.84
CA TRP A 121 -28.99 -18.38 18.21
C TRP A 121 -29.81 -19.56 17.67
N GLN A 122 -29.14 -20.53 17.04
CA GLN A 122 -29.80 -21.73 16.50
C GLN A 122 -30.43 -22.63 17.57
N ASN A 123 -29.99 -22.52 18.83
CA ASN A 123 -30.50 -23.32 19.94
C ASN A 123 -31.65 -22.64 20.69
N LEU A 124 -32.01 -21.40 20.33
CA LEU A 124 -33.15 -20.72 20.92
C LEU A 124 -34.45 -21.34 20.41
N LYS A 125 -35.32 -21.74 21.33
CA LYS A 125 -36.68 -22.19 20.99
C LYS A 125 -37.59 -20.97 20.83
N PRO A 126 -38.52 -20.99 19.87
CA PRO A 126 -39.59 -19.99 19.80
C PRO A 126 -40.34 -19.94 21.14
N HIS A 127 -40.75 -18.74 21.55
CA HIS A 127 -41.62 -18.60 22.69
C HIS A 127 -43.02 -19.09 22.30
N GLU A 128 -43.44 -20.22 22.86
CA GLU A 128 -44.82 -20.69 22.73
C GLU A 128 -45.69 -19.90 23.71
N HIS A 129 -46.62 -19.13 23.17
CA HIS A 129 -47.75 -18.54 23.91
C HIS A 129 -48.93 -19.50 23.90
#